data_AF-A0A7Y7NEN2-F1
#
_entry.id   AF-A0A7Y7NEN2-F1
#
_cell.length_a   1.000
_cell.length_b   1.000
_cell.length_c   1.000
_cell.angle_alpha   90.00
_cell.angle_beta   90.00
_cell.angle_gamma   90.00
#
_symmetry.space_group_name_H-M   'P 1'
#
loop_
_entity.id
_entity.type
_entity.pdbx_description
1 polymer ?
#
loop_
_entity_poly.entity_id
_entity_poly.type
_entity_poly.pdbx_seq_one_letter_code
_entity_poly.pdbx_strand_id
1 'polypeptide(L)' 'KYKTGLLSSPGVRRDGSRVSLEFSMVLLRDEAGAMQGCASIMRDVTERWMREKALKERLAACEAKLTDIPA' A
#
# COMPACT_ATOMS: atom_id res chain seq x y z
N LYS A 1 -13.80 -9.80 -12.83
CA LYS A 1 -13.99 -10.28 -11.44
C LYS A 1 -13.44 -9.21 -10.51
N TYR A 2 -14.32 -8.50 -9.80
CA TYR A 2 -13.92 -7.37 -8.95
C TYR A 2 -13.04 -7.91 -7.82
N LYS A 3 -11.77 -7.50 -7.80
CA LYS A 3 -10.79 -8.01 -6.84
C LYS A 3 -11.16 -7.50 -5.46
N THR A 4 -11.68 -8.39 -4.62
CA THR A 4 -11.74 -8.23 -3.17
C THR A 4 -10.35 -8.25 -2.52
N GLY A 5 -9.28 -8.39 -3.31
CA GLY A 5 -7.90 -8.36 -2.86
C GLY A 5 -7.43 -6.94 -2.56
N LEU A 6 -6.54 -6.82 -1.58
CA LEU A 6 -5.91 -5.57 -1.17
C LEU A 6 -5.16 -4.96 -2.36
N LEU A 7 -5.54 -3.75 -2.77
CA LEU A 7 -4.86 -3.01 -3.84
C LEU A 7 -3.97 -1.94 -3.21
N SER A 8 -2.70 -1.88 -3.60
CA SER A 8 -1.81 -0.79 -3.24
C SER A 8 -1.78 0.23 -4.39
N SER A 9 -1.97 1.51 -4.07
CA SER A 9 -1.93 2.60 -5.04
C SER A 9 -1.26 3.84 -4.43
N PRO A 10 -0.46 4.58 -5.20
CA PRO A 10 -0.07 5.93 -4.81
C PRO A 10 -1.30 6.85 -4.80
N GLY A 11 -1.35 7.77 -3.85
CA GLY A 11 -2.34 8.85 -3.77
C GLY A 11 -1.68 10.19 -3.48
N VAL A 12 -2.44 11.27 -3.65
CA VAL A 12 -2.00 12.64 -3.36
C VAL A 12 -3.04 13.28 -2.45
N ARG A 13 -2.60 13.80 -1.30
CA ARG A 13 -3.46 14.56 -0.38
C ARG A 13 -3.76 15.94 -0.96
N ARG A 14 -4.75 16.62 -0.38
CA ARG A 14 -5.11 18.00 -0.78
C ARG A 14 -3.93 18.98 -0.69
N ASP A 15 -3.01 18.76 0.24
CA ASP A 15 -1.79 19.57 0.43
C ASP A 15 -0.66 19.24 -0.58
N GLY A 16 -0.88 18.28 -1.49
CA GLY A 16 0.12 17.84 -2.48
C GLY A 16 1.06 16.74 -2.00
N SER A 17 1.00 16.33 -0.73
CA SER A 17 1.83 15.24 -0.21
C SER A 17 1.43 13.89 -0.81
N ARG A 18 2.43 13.06 -1.12
CA ARG A 18 2.21 11.70 -1.63
C ARG A 18 1.93 10.74 -0.49
N VAL A 19 1.01 9.83 -0.73
CA VAL A 19 0.65 8.74 0.20
C VAL A 19 0.69 7.40 -0.49
N SER A 20 1.04 6.37 0.28
CA SER A 20 0.83 4.99 -0.10
C SER A 20 -0.51 4.52 0.48
N LEU A 21 -1.47 4.20 -0.38
CA LEU A 21 -2.80 3.76 0.03
C LEU A 21 -2.96 2.27 -0.22
N GLU A 22 -3.58 1.59 0.74
CA GLU A 22 -4.13 0.25 0.56
C GLU A 22 -5.65 0.34 0.61
N PHE A 23 -6.34 -0.21 -0.39
CA PHE A 23 -7.79 -0.16 -0.41
C PHE A 23 -8.45 -1.43 -0.94
N SER A 24 -9.69 -1.61 -0.51
CA SER A 24 -10.63 -2.58 -1.06
C SER A 24 -11.87 -1.84 -1.56
N MET A 25 -12.50 -2.37 -2.60
CA MET A 25 -13.69 -1.77 -3.20
C MET A 25 -14.73 -2.83 -3.52
N VAL A 26 -15.99 -2.50 -3.28
CA VAL A 26 -17.15 -3.31 -3.65
C VAL A 26 -18.11 -2.49 -4.50
N LEU A 27 -18.78 -3.15 -5.44
CA LEU A 27 -19.90 -2.55 -6.18
C LEU A 27 -21.19 -2.80 -5.42
N LEU A 28 -21.96 -1.75 -5.20
CA LEU A 28 -23.29 -1.80 -4.62
C LEU A 28 -24.29 -2.00 -5.75
N ARG A 29 -25.19 -2.98 -5.57
CA ARG A 29 -26.25 -3.31 -6.53
C ARG A 29 -27.60 -3.23 -5.83
N ASP A 30 -28.63 -2.83 -6.56
CA ASP A 30 -30.02 -2.92 -6.08
C ASP A 30 -30.53 -4.38 -6.13
N GLU A 31 -31.78 -4.56 -5.71
CA GLU A 31 -32.46 -5.87 -5.71
C GLU A 31 -32.62 -6.47 -7.12
N ALA A 32 -32.65 -5.63 -8.17
CA ALA A 32 -32.70 -6.06 -9.56
C ALA A 32 -31.31 -6.37 -10.15
N GLY A 33 -30.23 -6.17 -9.36
CA GLY A 33 -28.84 -6.39 -9.77
C GLY A 33 -28.19 -5.22 -10.53
N ALA A 34 -28.89 -4.10 -10.71
CA ALA A 34 -28.35 -2.92 -11.35
C ALA A 34 -27.36 -2.20 -10.43
N MET A 35 -26.31 -1.60 -11.00
CA MET A 35 -25.25 -0.93 -10.24
C MET A 35 -25.75 0.40 -9.67
N GLN A 36 -25.83 0.51 -8.34
CA GLN A 36 -26.16 1.77 -7.66
C GLN A 36 -24.92 2.61 -7.33
N GLY A 37 -23.76 1.98 -7.18
CA GLY A 37 -22.52 2.70 -6.90
C GLY A 37 -21.37 1.79 -6.47
N CYS A 38 -20.38 2.39 -5.82
CA CYS A 38 -19.27 1.67 -5.21
C CYS A 38 -19.02 2.18 -3.79
N ALA A 39 -18.51 1.28 -2.95
CA ALA A 39 -18.01 1.61 -1.63
C ALA A 39 -16.55 1.15 -1.54
N SER A 40 -15.71 1.96 -0.92
CA SER A 40 -14.28 1.65 -0.76
C SER A 40 -13.79 1.98 0.64
N ILE A 41 -12.93 1.13 1.17
CA ILE A 41 -12.17 1.41 2.40
C ILE A 41 -10.74 1.70 1.99
N MET A 42 -10.27 2.92 2.24
CA MET A 42 -8.90 3.35 1.94
C MET A 42 -8.13 3.51 3.25
N ARG A 43 -6.93 2.92 3.32
CA ARG A 43 -6.02 3.02 4.45
C ARG A 43 -4.73 3.65 4.00
N ASP A 44 -4.32 4.71 4.69
CA ASP A 44 -3.00 5.30 4.53
C ASP A 44 -1.97 4.40 5.23
N VAL A 45 -1.07 3.82 4.45
CA VAL A 45 0.00 2.94 4.92
C VAL A 45 1.38 3.57 4.73
N THR A 46 1.45 4.87 4.46
CA THR A 46 2.71 5.59 4.20
C THR A 46 3.72 5.38 5.33
N GLU A 47 3.28 5.52 6.59
CA GLU A 47 4.16 5.35 7.75
C GLU A 47 4.71 3.92 7.87
N ARG A 48 3.86 2.92 7.67
CA ARG A 48 4.27 1.50 7.68
C ARG A 48 5.28 1.23 6.58
N TRP A 49 5.03 1.73 5.37
CA TRP A 49 5.90 1.55 4.22
C TRP A 49 7.28 2.19 4.43
N MET A 50 7.31 3.39 5.02
CA MET A 50 8.57 4.08 5.34
C MET A 50 9.37 3.32 6.41
N ARG A 51 8.70 2.80 7.46
CA ARG A 51 9.36 1.97 8.48
C ARG A 51 9.95 0.69 7.88
N GLU A 52 9.20 -0.03 7.05
CA GLU A 52 9.68 -1.23 6.39
C GLU A 52 10.86 -0.95 5.45
N LYS A 53 10.81 0.17 4.71
CA LYS A 53 11.91 0.60 3.83
C LYS A 53 13.18 0.88 4.64
N ALA A 54 13.09 1.66 5.72
CA ALA A 54 14.23 1.97 6.57
C ALA A 54 14.84 0.71 7.21
N LEU A 55 14.00 -0.25 7.61
CA LEU A 55 14.47 -1.54 8.14
C LEU A 55 15.23 -2.34 7.07
N LYS A 56 14.70 -2.41 5.84
CA LYS A 56 15.38 -3.09 4.72
C LYS A 56 16.72 -2.44 4.36
N GLU A 57 16.78 -1.11 4.33
CA GLU A 57 18.01 -0.37 4.07
C GLU A 57 19.07 -0.65 5.14
N ARG A 58 18.67 -0.69 6.42
CA ARG A 58 19.56 -1.05 7.52
C ARG A 58 20.06 -2.49 7.43
N LEU A 59 19.18 -3.43 7.08
CA LEU A 59 19.56 -4.84 6.87
C LEU A 59 20.58 -4.96 5.74
N ALA A 60 20.29 -4.38 4.57
CA ALA A 60 21.20 -4.40 3.42
C ALA A 60 22.57 -3.77 3.76
N ALA A 61 22.58 -2.65 4.51
CA ALA A 61 23.82 -2.01 4.94
C ALA A 61 24.63 -2.88 5.93
N CYS A 62 23.96 -3.63 6.81
CA CYS A 62 24.64 -4.57 7.72
C CYS A 62 25.18 -5.79 6.96
N GLU A 63 24.39 -6.36 6.04
CA GLU A 63 24.80 -7.49 5.21
C GLU A 63 26.01 -7.15 4.34
N ALA A 64 26.03 -5.97 3.72
CA ALA A 64 27.17 -5.51 2.93
C ALA A 64 28.47 -5.41 3.74
N LYS A 65 28.40 -5.01 5.02
CA LYS A 65 29.57 -4.95 5.91
C LYS A 65 30.08 -6.32 6.32
N LEU A 66 29.20 -7.33 6.39
CA LEU A 66 29.58 -8.70 6.72
C LEU A 66 30.27 -9.40 5.56
N THR A 67 29.90 -9.07 4.32
CA THR A 67 30.57 -9.58 3.11
C THR A 67 31.94 -8.97 2.84
N ASP A 68 32.30 -7.88 3.53
CA ASP A 68 33.56 -7.14 3.37
C ASP A 68 34.58 -7.49 4.48
N ILE A 69 34.36 -8.59 5.23
CA ILE A 69 35.36 -9.15 6.13
C ILE A 69 36.24 -10.10 5.30
N PRO A 70 37.48 -9.72 4.93
CA PRO A 70 38.40 -10.66 4.31
C PRO A 70 38.71 -11.78 5.32
N ALA A 71 38.78 -13.01 4.80
CA ALA A 71 39.10 -14.22 5.55
C ALA A 71 40.43 -14.12 6.30
#